data_AF-A0A8S0XR19-F1
#
_entry.id   AF-A0A8S0XR19-F1
#
_cell.length_a   1.000
_cell.length_b   1.000
_cell.length_c   1.000
_cell.angle_alpha   90.00
_cell.angle_beta   90.00
_cell.angle_gamma   90.00
#
_symmetry.space_group_name_H-M   'P 1'
#
loop_
_entity.id
_entity.type
_entity.pdbx_description
1 polymer ?
#
loop_
_entity_poly.entity_id
_entity_poly.type
_entity_poly.pdbx_seq_one_letter_code
_entity_poly.pdbx_strand_id
1 'polypeptide(L)'
;MDPSSSKSRDAPSATVPPKAKRKHERGATWNIRFQASLHAVHRQSALFSNAHGGVGTPSRVEDGNGTPAHSQDSRSLFSYLKVLVQHCQVVADQGLSRLQEEQRSTSHLRLQAELQRVRDDLSAAMKGWSTDKEAIIKLQGELLEARRLAQHENQQLMDLKKLLETQQAETRERSEQHTKEVERGIALLGQLQTAQTAVAKMEKQLLEARRAAEGEKASVASLRKEIERCKADHKETVKEVKLLERSFVEIFELRKIVKQQSLELERLPKAQVLEPTQDNVQQLQKDLEALHAVHSETRRKYRWRKKQLFDAQNTRRENKQRISELEQRAVISERQLTMFHFGIKLLDGYFLDFLKDHTVSRIPPTKKRKRGEHDLWDEHDLWDVQVAVKALLDKCEDHVNSIRDQFDFYEEEDLVGTCLMCHGEHG
;
A
#
# COMPACT_ATOMS: atom_id res chain seq x y z
N MET A 1 -20.23 -12.88 -19.56
CA MET A 1 -19.39 -13.18 -20.73
C MET A 1 -18.26 -14.07 -20.27
N ASP A 2 -18.06 -15.12 -21.04
CA ASP A 2 -17.60 -16.46 -20.69
C ASP A 2 -16.06 -16.63 -20.89
N PRO A 3 -15.45 -17.82 -20.68
CA PRO A 3 -14.33 -18.01 -19.74
C PRO A 3 -13.09 -18.68 -20.36
N SER A 4 -12.03 -18.96 -19.57
CA SER A 4 -10.95 -19.93 -19.86
C SER A 4 -10.13 -20.17 -18.57
N SER A 5 -10.16 -21.34 -17.92
CA SER A 5 -9.48 -22.62 -18.24
C SER A 5 -8.00 -22.70 -17.84
N SER A 6 -7.69 -23.49 -16.80
CA SER A 6 -6.52 -24.41 -16.70
C SER A 6 -6.58 -25.14 -15.34
N LYS A 7 -6.93 -26.43 -15.31
CA LYS A 7 -6.14 -27.66 -15.53
C LYS A 7 -5.43 -28.19 -14.27
N SER A 8 -5.79 -29.44 -13.99
CA SER A 8 -5.34 -30.36 -12.94
C SER A 8 -3.84 -30.60 -12.92
N ARG A 9 -3.32 -30.94 -11.73
CA ARG A 9 -2.08 -31.69 -11.57
C ARG A 9 -2.26 -32.82 -10.56
N ASP A 10 -2.31 -34.02 -11.12
CA ASP A 10 -2.25 -35.31 -10.46
C ASP A 10 -0.88 -35.56 -9.82
N ALA A 11 -0.90 -36.29 -8.71
CA ALA A 11 0.28 -36.79 -8.01
C ALA A 11 0.92 -37.99 -8.74
N PRO A 12 2.25 -38.10 -8.81
CA PRO A 12 2.88 -39.29 -9.37
C PRO A 12 3.06 -40.40 -8.31
N SER A 13 2.49 -41.53 -8.66
CA SER A 13 2.62 -42.86 -8.04
C SER A 13 4.07 -43.37 -8.09
N ALA A 14 4.55 -43.91 -6.97
CA ALA A 14 5.83 -44.58 -6.84
C ALA A 14 5.81 -45.93 -7.59
N THR A 15 6.58 -46.01 -8.67
CA THR A 15 6.73 -47.20 -9.50
C THR A 15 8.03 -47.91 -9.11
N VAL A 16 7.93 -49.08 -8.48
CA VAL A 16 9.06 -49.97 -8.18
C VAL A 16 9.35 -50.85 -9.41
N PRO A 17 10.60 -50.96 -9.90
CA PRO A 17 10.91 -51.81 -11.04
C PRO A 17 11.24 -53.27 -10.62
N PRO A 18 10.97 -54.25 -11.51
CA PRO A 18 11.07 -55.68 -11.25
C PRO A 18 12.38 -56.29 -11.78
N LYS A 19 12.73 -57.51 -11.33
CA LYS A 19 13.52 -58.59 -12.01
C LYS A 19 14.02 -59.58 -10.93
N ALA A 20 14.19 -60.88 -11.14
CA ALA A 20 13.96 -61.79 -12.25
C ALA A 20 14.04 -63.24 -11.72
N LYS A 21 13.29 -64.13 -12.38
CA LYS A 21 13.30 -65.60 -12.26
C LYS A 21 14.63 -66.18 -12.74
N ARG A 22 15.09 -67.28 -12.12
CA ARG A 22 15.91 -68.39 -12.68
C ARG A 22 16.22 -69.37 -11.52
N LYS A 23 16.30 -70.69 -11.66
CA LYS A 23 15.72 -71.72 -12.54
C LYS A 23 16.07 -73.05 -11.82
N HIS A 24 15.23 -74.06 -12.02
CA HIS A 24 15.47 -75.46 -11.70
C HIS A 24 16.85 -75.97 -12.15
N GLU A 25 17.42 -76.93 -11.41
CA GLU A 25 17.92 -78.23 -11.90
C GLU A 25 18.91 -78.82 -10.91
N ARG A 26 18.47 -79.78 -10.09
CA ARG A 26 19.32 -80.82 -9.47
C ARG A 26 18.43 -81.86 -8.78
N GLY A 27 17.64 -82.56 -9.58
CA GLY A 27 16.72 -83.63 -9.12
C GLY A 27 16.64 -84.83 -10.05
N ALA A 28 17.60 -85.00 -10.98
CA ALA A 28 17.53 -86.00 -12.06
C ALA A 28 18.76 -86.92 -12.15
N THR A 29 19.62 -87.00 -11.13
CA THR A 29 20.84 -87.83 -11.17
C THR A 29 20.83 -89.02 -10.19
N TRP A 30 19.81 -89.14 -9.33
CA TRP A 30 19.71 -90.27 -8.40
C TRP A 30 19.01 -91.51 -8.99
N ASN A 31 18.13 -91.34 -9.98
CA ASN A 31 17.35 -92.44 -10.54
C ASN A 31 18.09 -93.25 -11.64
N ILE A 32 19.13 -92.67 -12.27
CA ILE A 32 19.90 -93.34 -13.34
C ILE A 32 21.01 -94.25 -12.78
N ARG A 33 21.57 -93.95 -11.60
CA ARG A 33 22.62 -94.78 -10.98
C ARG A 33 22.09 -96.03 -10.26
N PHE A 34 20.84 -96.00 -9.80
CA PHE A 34 20.23 -97.15 -9.13
C PHE A 34 19.77 -98.24 -10.13
N GLN A 35 19.24 -97.85 -11.30
CA GLN A 35 18.90 -98.81 -12.37
C GLN A 35 20.13 -99.40 -13.09
N ALA A 36 21.23 -98.65 -13.22
CA ALA A 36 22.47 -99.15 -13.82
C ALA A 36 23.19 -100.20 -12.93
N SER A 37 23.02 -100.13 -11.61
CA SER A 37 23.65 -101.05 -10.67
C SER A 37 22.89 -102.39 -10.56
N LEU A 38 21.56 -102.38 -10.71
CA LEU A 38 20.74 -103.60 -10.76
C LEU A 38 20.94 -104.41 -12.06
N HIS A 39 21.22 -103.76 -13.18
CA HIS A 39 21.57 -104.43 -14.44
C HIS A 39 22.99 -105.03 -14.46
N ALA A 40 23.91 -104.52 -13.65
CA ALA A 40 25.28 -105.06 -13.53
C ALA A 40 25.33 -106.34 -12.67
N VAL A 41 24.51 -106.42 -11.62
CA VAL A 41 24.41 -107.62 -10.75
C VAL A 41 23.75 -108.80 -11.48
N HIS A 42 22.77 -108.54 -12.35
CA HIS A 42 22.19 -109.59 -13.21
C HIS A 42 23.15 -110.08 -14.32
N ARG A 43 24.12 -109.26 -14.76
CA ARG A 43 25.14 -109.67 -15.77
C ARG A 43 26.31 -110.47 -15.17
N GLN A 44 26.64 -110.31 -13.89
CA GLN A 44 27.71 -111.11 -13.26
C GLN A 44 27.26 -112.51 -12.84
N SER A 45 25.96 -112.73 -12.61
CA SER A 45 25.41 -114.07 -12.36
C SER A 45 25.36 -114.95 -13.64
N ALA A 46 25.31 -114.33 -14.82
CA ALA A 46 25.30 -115.02 -16.12
C ALA A 46 26.70 -115.33 -16.69
N LEU A 47 27.77 -114.75 -16.14
CA LEU A 47 29.16 -114.96 -16.60
C LEU A 47 29.93 -116.03 -15.81
N PHE A 48 29.34 -116.59 -14.76
CA PHE A 48 29.90 -117.76 -14.05
C PHE A 48 29.36 -119.12 -14.55
N SER A 49 28.45 -119.13 -15.53
CA SER A 49 27.88 -120.37 -16.10
C SER A 49 28.35 -120.72 -17.52
N ASN A 50 29.26 -119.96 -18.14
CA ASN A 50 29.76 -120.29 -19.48
C ASN A 50 31.21 -119.83 -19.70
N ALA A 51 32.15 -120.67 -19.24
CA ALA A 51 33.47 -120.80 -19.82
C ALA A 51 33.85 -122.30 -19.79
N HIS A 52 33.51 -122.98 -20.88
CA HIS A 52 33.94 -124.31 -21.32
C HIS A 52 35.47 -124.51 -21.17
N GLY A 53 36.07 -125.70 -21.08
CA GLY A 53 35.72 -127.04 -21.54
C GLY A 53 37.01 -127.72 -22.10
N GLY A 54 37.11 -129.05 -22.07
CA GLY A 54 38.22 -129.83 -22.66
C GLY A 54 38.72 -130.97 -21.76
N VAL A 55 38.10 -132.16 -21.72
CA VAL A 55 38.35 -133.36 -22.58
C VAL A 55 39.52 -134.24 -22.10
N GLY A 56 39.23 -135.54 -21.84
CA GLY A 56 40.20 -136.64 -22.00
C GLY A 56 40.20 -137.77 -20.96
N THR A 57 39.39 -138.81 -21.15
CA THR A 57 39.73 -140.24 -20.82
C THR A 57 40.61 -140.81 -21.98
N PRO A 58 41.18 -142.07 -22.02
CA PRO A 58 40.94 -143.31 -21.23
C PRO A 58 42.17 -144.29 -21.02
N SER A 59 41.86 -145.52 -20.55
CA SER A 59 42.54 -146.85 -20.73
C SER A 59 43.68 -147.26 -19.76
N ARG A 60 43.57 -148.32 -18.93
CA ARG A 60 43.28 -149.78 -19.08
C ARG A 60 44.54 -150.61 -19.42
N VAL A 61 45.06 -151.39 -18.45
CA VAL A 61 45.68 -152.73 -18.61
C VAL A 61 45.55 -153.51 -17.27
N GLU A 62 44.94 -154.70 -17.34
CA GLU A 62 44.89 -155.78 -16.33
C GLU A 62 46.25 -156.53 -16.37
N ASP A 63 46.81 -157.13 -15.31
CA ASP A 63 46.41 -158.40 -14.68
C ASP A 63 47.46 -158.76 -13.60
N GLY A 64 47.08 -159.59 -12.61
CA GLY A 64 47.99 -160.61 -12.10
C GLY A 64 48.28 -160.67 -10.59
N ASN A 65 47.33 -161.26 -9.84
CA ASN A 65 47.51 -162.18 -8.71
C ASN A 65 48.49 -161.90 -7.55
N GLY A 66 47.92 -161.78 -6.35
CA GLY A 66 48.62 -162.08 -5.08
C GLY A 66 48.04 -161.39 -3.84
N THR A 67 46.85 -161.74 -3.38
CA THR A 67 46.36 -161.51 -2.00
C THR A 67 47.10 -162.41 -0.98
N PRO A 68 46.99 -162.22 0.36
CA PRO A 68 46.24 -161.19 1.12
C PRO A 68 47.09 -160.51 2.23
N ALA A 69 46.72 -159.29 2.68
CA ALA A 69 46.16 -159.02 4.03
C ALA A 69 46.93 -157.80 4.59
N HIS A 70 46.39 -156.80 5.28
CA HIS A 70 45.05 -156.38 5.67
C HIS A 70 45.17 -154.88 6.08
N SER A 71 44.09 -154.11 5.88
CA SER A 71 43.73 -152.85 6.54
C SER A 71 44.73 -151.68 6.50
N GLN A 72 44.55 -150.73 5.59
CA GLN A 72 43.88 -149.44 5.86
C GLN A 72 44.54 -148.59 6.94
N ASP A 73 45.16 -147.48 6.53
CA ASP A 73 45.28 -146.31 7.39
C ASP A 73 44.89 -145.06 6.60
N SER A 74 43.62 -144.69 6.74
CA SER A 74 42.96 -143.48 6.22
C SER A 74 43.65 -142.17 6.66
N ARG A 75 44.67 -142.23 7.52
CA ARG A 75 45.50 -141.10 7.97
C ARG A 75 46.28 -140.39 6.85
N SER A 76 46.77 -141.09 5.84
CA SER A 76 47.64 -140.48 4.82
C SER A 76 46.86 -139.58 3.84
N LEU A 77 45.67 -139.99 3.42
CA LEU A 77 44.77 -139.16 2.60
C LEU A 77 44.23 -137.94 3.38
N PHE A 78 43.89 -138.10 4.65
CA PHE A 78 43.51 -136.96 5.51
C PHE A 78 44.68 -136.00 5.75
N SER A 79 45.93 -136.49 5.81
CA SER A 79 47.11 -135.62 5.93
C SER A 79 47.34 -134.78 4.67
N TYR A 80 47.15 -135.36 3.48
CA TYR A 80 47.29 -134.64 2.21
C TYR A 80 46.16 -133.62 2.01
N LEU A 81 44.91 -133.99 2.34
CA LEU A 81 43.78 -133.06 2.32
C LEU A 81 43.97 -131.90 3.31
N LYS A 82 44.54 -132.17 4.48
CA LYS A 82 44.84 -131.15 5.49
C LYS A 82 45.89 -130.16 5.01
N VAL A 83 46.94 -130.62 4.33
CA VAL A 83 47.96 -129.76 3.72
C VAL A 83 47.36 -128.91 2.60
N LEU A 84 46.50 -129.49 1.76
CA LEU A 84 45.86 -128.76 0.66
C LEU A 84 44.86 -127.71 1.16
N VAL A 85 44.07 -128.04 2.19
CA VAL A 85 43.18 -127.08 2.87
C VAL A 85 43.99 -125.98 3.56
N GLN A 86 45.11 -126.31 4.22
CA GLN A 86 46.02 -125.30 4.78
C GLN A 86 46.63 -124.40 3.70
N HIS A 87 46.99 -124.95 2.54
CA HIS A 87 47.52 -124.17 1.42
C HIS A 87 46.46 -123.25 0.82
N CYS A 88 45.23 -123.73 0.64
CA CYS A 88 44.09 -122.91 0.24
C CYS A 88 43.76 -121.83 1.28
N GLN A 89 43.89 -122.12 2.57
CA GLN A 89 43.72 -121.15 3.65
C GLN A 89 44.77 -120.04 3.58
N VAL A 90 46.05 -120.41 3.41
CA VAL A 90 47.14 -119.43 3.29
C VAL A 90 46.98 -118.56 2.04
N VAL A 91 46.60 -119.13 0.90
CA VAL A 91 46.35 -118.36 -0.33
C VAL A 91 45.11 -117.47 -0.18
N ALA A 92 44.05 -117.95 0.47
CA ALA A 92 42.87 -117.14 0.77
C ALA A 92 43.20 -115.98 1.72
N ASP A 93 43.97 -116.23 2.77
CA ASP A 93 44.39 -115.21 3.74
C ASP A 93 45.35 -114.18 3.10
N GLN A 94 46.24 -114.62 2.21
CA GLN A 94 47.11 -113.75 1.41
C GLN A 94 46.31 -112.91 0.39
N GLY A 95 45.31 -113.52 -0.27
CA GLY A 95 44.40 -112.84 -1.18
C GLY A 95 43.54 -111.79 -0.46
N LEU A 96 43.03 -112.14 0.73
CA LEU A 96 42.26 -111.23 1.59
C LEU A 96 43.13 -110.06 2.07
N SER A 97 44.37 -110.33 2.47
CA SER A 97 45.32 -109.30 2.91
C SER A 97 45.68 -108.33 1.77
N ARG A 98 45.92 -108.85 0.56
CA ARG A 98 46.17 -108.01 -0.64
C ARG A 98 44.95 -107.17 -1.02
N LEU A 99 43.74 -107.74 -0.97
CA LEU A 99 42.50 -107.00 -1.20
C LEU A 99 42.29 -105.90 -0.15
N GLN A 100 42.57 -106.18 1.12
CA GLN A 100 42.51 -105.17 2.19
C GLN A 100 43.56 -104.08 2.02
N GLU A 101 44.75 -104.40 1.54
CA GLU A 101 45.83 -103.45 1.28
C GLU A 101 45.56 -102.59 0.03
N GLU A 102 45.04 -103.18 -1.05
CA GLU A 102 44.52 -102.44 -2.20
C GLU A 102 43.32 -101.57 -1.84
N GLN A 103 42.40 -102.06 -1.00
CA GLN A 103 41.27 -101.27 -0.51
C GLN A 103 41.75 -100.09 0.36
N ARG A 104 42.79 -100.27 1.18
CA ARG A 104 43.41 -99.19 1.95
C ARG A 104 44.13 -98.19 1.05
N SER A 105 44.89 -98.65 0.06
CA SER A 105 45.60 -97.80 -0.90
C SER A 105 44.63 -96.99 -1.77
N THR A 106 43.59 -97.62 -2.30
CA THR A 106 42.55 -96.93 -3.08
C THR A 106 41.73 -95.96 -2.23
N SER A 107 41.43 -96.29 -0.98
CA SER A 107 40.78 -95.37 -0.04
C SER A 107 41.69 -94.19 0.32
N HIS A 108 42.98 -94.44 0.53
CA HIS A 108 43.98 -93.40 0.79
C HIS A 108 44.12 -92.45 -0.41
N LEU A 109 44.22 -92.98 -1.63
CA LEU A 109 44.28 -92.16 -2.85
C LEU A 109 42.99 -91.36 -3.09
N ARG A 110 41.81 -91.93 -2.79
CA ARG A 110 40.53 -91.20 -2.83
C ARG A 110 40.49 -90.06 -1.82
N LEU A 111 40.85 -90.32 -0.56
CA LEU A 111 40.93 -89.30 0.48
C LEU A 111 41.96 -88.22 0.14
N GLN A 112 43.10 -88.58 -0.43
CA GLN A 112 44.11 -87.63 -0.88
C GLN A 112 43.60 -86.76 -2.04
N ALA A 113 42.88 -87.34 -3.01
CA ALA A 113 42.25 -86.58 -4.09
C ALA A 113 41.12 -85.66 -3.59
N GLU A 114 40.33 -86.10 -2.60
CA GLU A 114 39.31 -85.28 -1.95
C GLU A 114 39.92 -84.14 -1.13
N LEU A 115 40.97 -84.40 -0.35
CA LEU A 115 41.71 -83.36 0.36
C LEU A 115 42.32 -82.34 -0.61
N GLN A 116 42.83 -82.78 -1.75
CA GLN A 116 43.35 -81.86 -2.77
C GLN A 116 42.23 -81.01 -3.38
N ARG A 117 41.07 -81.60 -3.70
CA ARG A 117 39.90 -80.83 -4.18
C ARG A 117 39.42 -79.81 -3.16
N VAL A 118 39.27 -80.21 -1.90
CA VAL A 118 38.88 -79.29 -0.83
C VAL A 118 39.91 -78.18 -0.65
N ARG A 119 41.20 -78.48 -0.78
CA ARG A 119 42.27 -77.48 -0.76
C ARG A 119 42.18 -76.50 -1.92
N ASP A 120 41.90 -76.99 -3.13
CA ASP A 120 41.75 -76.17 -4.33
C ASP A 120 40.50 -75.28 -4.24
N ASP A 121 39.37 -75.83 -3.77
CA ASP A 121 38.13 -75.11 -3.51
C ASP A 121 38.33 -74.03 -2.43
N LEU A 122 39.05 -74.35 -1.35
CA LEU A 122 39.38 -73.39 -0.30
C LEU A 122 40.29 -72.27 -0.84
N SER A 123 41.29 -72.61 -1.65
CA SER A 123 42.16 -71.63 -2.31
C SER A 123 41.38 -70.71 -3.26
N ALA A 124 40.46 -71.27 -4.05
CA ALA A 124 39.58 -70.49 -4.93
C ALA A 124 38.64 -69.57 -4.12
N ALA A 125 38.05 -70.07 -3.04
CA ALA A 125 37.19 -69.30 -2.15
C ALA A 125 37.96 -68.16 -1.45
N MET A 126 39.19 -68.41 -0.98
CA MET A 126 40.04 -67.37 -0.39
C MET A 126 40.42 -66.29 -1.41
N LYS A 127 40.71 -66.67 -2.66
CA LYS A 127 40.95 -65.70 -3.74
C LYS A 127 39.71 -64.86 -4.04
N GLY A 128 38.53 -65.50 -4.14
CA GLY A 128 37.24 -64.81 -4.32
C GLY A 128 36.94 -63.84 -3.17
N TRP A 129 37.21 -64.25 -1.93
CA TRP A 129 37.06 -63.39 -0.76
C TRP A 129 38.04 -62.20 -0.78
N SER A 130 39.27 -62.38 -1.25
CA SER A 130 40.23 -61.28 -1.42
C SER A 130 39.75 -60.26 -2.46
N THR A 131 39.22 -60.72 -3.60
CA THR A 131 38.69 -59.82 -4.63
C THR A 131 37.43 -59.10 -4.17
N ASP A 132 36.55 -59.78 -3.43
CA ASP A 132 35.35 -59.16 -2.86
C ASP A 132 35.72 -58.13 -1.80
N LYS A 133 36.73 -58.41 -0.97
CA LYS A 133 37.27 -57.46 0.01
C LYS A 133 37.80 -56.19 -0.67
N GLU A 134 38.55 -56.33 -1.76
CA GLU A 134 39.05 -55.19 -2.54
C GLU A 134 37.90 -54.38 -3.17
N ALA A 135 36.88 -55.05 -3.71
CA ALA A 135 35.70 -54.39 -4.26
C ALA A 135 34.92 -53.61 -3.18
N ILE A 136 34.77 -54.17 -1.98
CA ILE A 136 34.12 -53.51 -0.86
C ILE A 136 34.90 -52.25 -0.43
N ILE A 137 36.23 -52.33 -0.34
CA ILE A 137 37.07 -51.17 -0.02
C ILE A 137 36.90 -50.06 -1.06
N LYS A 138 36.87 -50.43 -2.35
CA LYS A 138 36.65 -49.46 -3.44
C LYS A 138 35.28 -48.79 -3.33
N LEU A 139 34.21 -49.57 -3.14
CA LEU A 139 32.85 -49.03 -2.97
C LEU A 139 32.71 -48.16 -1.72
N GLN A 140 33.40 -48.49 -0.63
CA GLN A 140 33.45 -47.64 0.57
C GLN A 140 34.12 -46.29 0.29
N GLY A 141 35.21 -46.28 -0.50
CA GLY A 141 35.87 -45.05 -0.95
C GLY A 141 34.94 -44.19 -1.81
N GLU A 142 34.28 -44.78 -2.80
CA GLU A 142 33.31 -44.09 -3.66
C GLU A 142 32.12 -43.53 -2.88
N LEU A 143 31.60 -44.28 -1.89
CA LEU A 143 30.50 -43.83 -1.04
C LEU A 143 30.89 -42.65 -0.13
N LEU A 144 32.12 -42.65 0.41
CA LEU A 144 32.63 -41.55 1.23
C LEU A 144 32.79 -40.27 0.40
N GLU A 145 33.30 -40.39 -0.83
CA GLU A 145 33.44 -39.25 -1.73
C GLU A 145 32.08 -38.70 -2.17
N ALA A 146 31.12 -39.58 -2.52
CA ALA A 146 29.75 -39.17 -2.82
C ALA A 146 29.08 -38.46 -1.64
N ARG A 147 29.31 -38.92 -0.40
CA ARG A 147 28.80 -38.27 0.81
C ARG A 147 29.41 -36.88 1.00
N ARG A 148 30.71 -36.72 0.76
CA ARG A 148 31.40 -35.43 0.84
C ARG A 148 30.87 -34.44 -0.20
N LEU A 149 30.66 -34.89 -1.44
CA LEU A 149 30.08 -34.07 -2.50
C LEU A 149 28.65 -33.63 -2.16
N ALA A 150 27.80 -34.56 -1.71
CA ALA A 150 26.45 -34.24 -1.28
C ALA A 150 26.40 -33.27 -0.08
N GLN A 151 27.37 -33.35 0.85
CA GLN A 151 27.49 -32.38 1.94
C GLN A 151 27.88 -30.99 1.42
N HIS A 152 28.79 -30.90 0.46
CA HIS A 152 29.20 -29.65 -0.16
C HIS A 152 28.05 -29.01 -0.94
N GLU A 153 27.31 -29.78 -1.75
CA GLU A 153 26.13 -29.30 -2.48
C GLU A 153 25.03 -28.83 -1.52
N ASN A 154 24.77 -29.55 -0.43
CA ASN A 154 23.82 -29.09 0.59
C ASN A 154 24.26 -27.78 1.25
N GLN A 155 25.57 -27.60 1.49
CA GLN A 155 26.08 -26.34 2.03
C GLN A 155 25.86 -25.19 1.04
N GLN A 156 26.15 -25.40 -0.25
CA GLN A 156 25.90 -24.40 -1.29
C GLN A 156 24.41 -24.04 -1.41
N LEU A 157 23.52 -25.03 -1.31
CA LEU A 157 22.07 -24.78 -1.30
C LEU A 157 21.64 -23.95 -0.08
N MET A 158 22.23 -24.20 1.10
CA MET A 158 21.95 -23.40 2.29
C MET A 158 22.45 -21.96 2.15
N ASP A 159 23.61 -21.75 1.54
CA ASP A 159 24.16 -20.41 1.31
C ASP A 159 23.35 -19.63 0.25
N LEU A 160 22.93 -20.30 -0.84
CA LEU A 160 22.02 -19.71 -1.83
C LEU A 160 20.65 -19.39 -1.22
N LYS A 161 20.13 -20.24 -0.34
CA LYS A 161 18.86 -19.98 0.37
C LYS A 161 18.97 -18.75 1.27
N LYS A 162 20.06 -18.61 2.02
CA LYS A 162 20.33 -17.41 2.83
C LYS A 162 20.41 -16.15 1.96
N LEU A 163 21.12 -16.21 0.82
CA LEU A 163 21.22 -15.08 -0.10
C LEU A 163 19.84 -14.66 -0.63
N LEU A 164 19.00 -15.64 -1.00
CA LEU A 164 17.63 -15.39 -1.46
C LEU A 164 16.77 -14.77 -0.35
N GLU A 165 16.86 -15.27 0.88
CA GLU A 165 16.15 -14.70 2.04
C GLU A 165 16.58 -13.25 2.29
N THR A 166 17.88 -12.93 2.20
CA THR A 166 18.37 -11.55 2.35
C THR A 166 17.88 -10.63 1.23
N GLN A 167 17.89 -11.08 -0.04
CA GLN A 167 17.35 -10.28 -1.14
C GLN A 167 15.84 -10.05 -1.01
N GLN A 168 15.08 -11.06 -0.57
CA GLN A 168 13.65 -10.91 -0.33
C GLN A 168 13.36 -9.94 0.81
N ALA A 169 14.19 -9.93 1.87
CA ALA A 169 14.07 -8.96 2.95
C ALA A 169 14.36 -7.53 2.46
N GLU A 170 15.45 -7.32 1.72
CA GLU A 170 15.81 -6.00 1.17
C GLU A 170 14.76 -5.48 0.20
N THR A 171 14.21 -6.33 -0.67
CA THR A 171 13.16 -5.92 -1.61
C THR A 171 11.86 -5.56 -0.91
N ARG A 172 11.47 -6.30 0.15
CA ARG A 172 10.33 -5.94 1.00
C ARG A 172 10.55 -4.60 1.68
N GLU A 173 11.71 -4.38 2.31
CA GLU A 173 12.04 -3.12 2.97
C GLU A 173 12.00 -1.94 2.00
N ARG A 174 12.60 -2.07 0.81
CA ARG A 174 12.53 -1.03 -0.24
C ARG A 174 11.10 -0.76 -0.69
N SER A 175 10.28 -1.81 -0.84
CA SER A 175 8.88 -1.64 -1.22
C SER A 175 8.08 -0.92 -0.14
N GLU A 176 8.32 -1.21 1.14
CA GLU A 176 7.67 -0.55 2.28
C GLU A 176 8.13 0.91 2.44
N GLN A 177 9.40 1.20 2.18
CA GLN A 177 9.90 2.57 2.15
C GLN A 177 9.24 3.36 1.03
N HIS A 178 9.16 2.79 -0.17
CA HIS A 178 8.50 3.42 -1.31
C HIS A 178 7.00 3.67 -1.07
N THR A 179 6.27 2.72 -0.47
CA THR A 179 4.86 2.93 -0.13
C THR A 179 4.68 4.05 0.89
N LYS A 180 5.54 4.13 1.92
CA LYS A 180 5.51 5.22 2.90
C LYS A 180 5.79 6.58 2.26
N GLU A 181 6.71 6.65 1.31
CA GLU A 181 7.00 7.89 0.56
C GLU A 181 5.82 8.31 -0.32
N VAL A 182 5.17 7.36 -1.00
CA VAL A 182 3.97 7.63 -1.82
C VAL A 182 2.81 8.09 -0.95
N GLU A 183 2.56 7.44 0.19
CA GLU A 183 1.53 7.85 1.16
C GLU A 183 1.76 9.28 1.68
N ARG A 184 3.02 9.62 2.02
CA ARG A 184 3.41 10.99 2.38
C ARG A 184 3.16 11.97 1.23
N GLY A 185 3.50 11.59 0.00
CA GLY A 185 3.25 12.40 -1.19
C GLY A 185 1.76 12.68 -1.42
N ILE A 186 0.90 11.66 -1.29
CA ILE A 186 -0.56 11.80 -1.39
C ILE A 186 -1.10 12.73 -0.30
N ALA A 187 -0.63 12.59 0.94
CA ALA A 187 -1.04 13.46 2.04
C ALA A 187 -0.65 14.93 1.78
N LEU A 188 0.56 15.19 1.28
CA LEU A 188 1.03 16.53 0.91
C LEU A 188 0.22 17.12 -0.24
N LEU A 189 -0.16 16.31 -1.25
CA LEU A 189 -1.05 16.75 -2.34
C LEU A 189 -2.44 17.13 -1.82
N GLY A 190 -2.99 16.36 -0.86
CA GLY A 190 -4.25 16.70 -0.20
C GLY A 190 -4.16 18.04 0.54
N GLN A 191 -3.07 18.27 1.28
CA GLN A 191 -2.80 19.56 1.96
C GLN A 191 -2.62 20.72 0.96
N LEU A 192 -2.00 20.48 -0.19
CA LEU A 192 -1.85 21.48 -1.24
C LEU A 192 -3.22 21.92 -1.78
N GLN A 193 -4.11 20.97 -2.06
CA GLN A 193 -5.43 21.27 -2.63
C GLN A 193 -6.32 22.03 -1.64
N THR A 194 -6.28 21.68 -0.36
CA THR A 194 -7.00 22.41 0.69
C THR A 194 -6.43 23.83 0.89
N ALA A 195 -5.10 23.97 0.84
CA ALA A 195 -4.47 25.28 0.94
C ALA A 195 -4.79 26.19 -0.26
N GLN A 196 -4.78 25.67 -1.49
CA GLN A 196 -5.16 26.42 -2.70
C GLN A 196 -6.60 26.92 -2.64
N THR A 197 -7.54 26.07 -2.23
CA THR A 197 -8.95 26.47 -2.09
C THR A 197 -9.14 27.50 -0.98
N ALA A 198 -8.40 27.39 0.12
CA ALA A 198 -8.39 28.40 1.18
C ALA A 198 -7.84 29.75 0.68
N VAL A 199 -6.71 29.76 -0.04
CA VAL A 199 -6.13 30.97 -0.66
C VAL A 199 -7.11 31.64 -1.62
N ALA A 200 -7.77 30.87 -2.49
CA ALA A 200 -8.77 31.43 -3.40
C ALA A 200 -9.98 32.04 -2.67
N LYS A 201 -10.44 31.41 -1.59
CA LYS A 201 -11.51 31.96 -0.73
C LYS A 201 -11.07 33.26 -0.06
N MET A 202 -9.84 33.30 0.45
CA MET A 202 -9.24 34.48 1.05
C MET A 202 -9.10 35.63 0.03
N GLU A 203 -8.60 35.37 -1.18
CA GLU A 203 -8.54 36.38 -2.26
C GLU A 203 -9.90 37.01 -2.55
N LYS A 204 -10.96 36.21 -2.59
CA LYS A 204 -12.32 36.70 -2.80
C LYS A 204 -12.80 37.58 -1.64
N GLN A 205 -12.61 37.13 -0.40
CA GLN A 205 -13.02 37.89 0.80
C GLN A 205 -12.28 39.23 0.90
N LEU A 206 -10.98 39.25 0.59
CA LEU A 206 -10.20 40.48 0.53
C LEU A 206 -10.78 41.49 -0.47
N LEU A 207 -11.08 41.02 -1.68
CA LEU A 207 -11.62 41.87 -2.76
C LEU A 207 -13.00 42.44 -2.40
N GLU A 208 -13.85 41.64 -1.76
CA GLU A 208 -15.17 42.06 -1.28
C GLU A 208 -15.06 43.11 -0.16
N ALA A 209 -14.22 42.85 0.85
CA ALA A 209 -14.00 43.79 1.95
C ALA A 209 -13.41 45.13 1.46
N ARG A 210 -12.47 45.08 0.51
CA ARG A 210 -11.89 46.29 -0.10
C ARG A 210 -12.94 47.12 -0.84
N ARG A 211 -13.77 46.48 -1.68
CA ARG A 211 -14.85 47.18 -2.41
C ARG A 211 -15.87 47.80 -1.47
N ALA A 212 -16.20 47.13 -0.37
CA ALA A 212 -17.09 47.66 0.66
C ALA A 212 -16.50 48.92 1.31
N ALA A 213 -15.25 48.85 1.78
CA ALA A 213 -14.56 49.98 2.42
C ALA A 213 -14.41 51.19 1.47
N GLU A 214 -14.03 50.97 0.22
CA GLU A 214 -13.93 52.03 -0.79
C GLU A 214 -15.31 52.65 -1.11
N GLY A 215 -16.36 51.82 -1.23
CA GLY A 215 -17.73 52.27 -1.49
C GLY A 215 -18.32 53.09 -0.33
N GLU A 216 -18.05 52.70 0.90
CA GLU A 216 -18.46 53.44 2.10
C GLU A 216 -17.74 54.78 2.21
N LYS A 217 -16.42 54.82 1.99
CA LYS A 217 -15.64 56.06 1.94
C LYS A 217 -16.15 57.03 0.87
N ALA A 218 -16.49 56.53 -0.32
CA ALA A 218 -17.07 57.35 -1.38
C ALA A 218 -18.46 57.92 -1.00
N SER A 219 -19.28 57.11 -0.32
CA SER A 219 -20.61 57.50 0.15
C SER A 219 -20.53 58.60 1.23
N VAL A 220 -19.60 58.45 2.19
CA VAL A 220 -19.32 59.48 3.21
C VAL A 220 -18.85 60.79 2.55
N ALA A 221 -17.94 60.72 1.59
CA ALA A 221 -17.46 61.91 0.88
C ALA A 221 -18.60 62.64 0.12
N SER A 222 -19.51 61.89 -0.50
CA SER A 222 -20.70 62.42 -1.17
C SER A 222 -21.66 63.12 -0.18
N LEU A 223 -21.99 62.45 0.93
CA LEU A 223 -22.88 63.02 1.96
C LEU A 223 -22.26 64.25 2.64
N ARG A 224 -20.94 64.29 2.83
CA ARG A 224 -20.24 65.48 3.35
C ARG A 224 -20.38 66.67 2.40
N LYS A 225 -20.22 66.47 1.09
CA LYS A 225 -20.47 67.51 0.08
C LYS A 225 -21.93 68.00 0.12
N GLU A 226 -22.88 67.08 0.29
CA GLU A 226 -24.29 67.44 0.43
C GLU A 226 -24.58 68.26 1.68
N ILE A 227 -23.98 67.92 2.82
CA ILE A 227 -24.11 68.72 4.05
C ILE A 227 -23.55 70.13 3.86
N GLU A 228 -22.44 70.31 3.15
CA GLU A 228 -21.90 71.65 2.87
C GLU A 228 -22.83 72.47 1.95
N ARG A 229 -23.43 71.83 0.94
CA ARG A 229 -24.49 72.47 0.13
C ARG A 229 -25.69 72.87 0.98
N CYS A 230 -26.24 71.96 1.78
CA CYS A 230 -27.35 72.26 2.69
C CYS A 230 -27.01 73.37 3.69
N LYS A 231 -25.75 73.47 4.17
CA LYS A 231 -25.31 74.56 5.05
C LYS A 231 -25.35 75.92 4.32
N ALA A 232 -24.89 75.96 3.07
CA ALA A 232 -24.92 77.17 2.25
C ALA A 232 -26.38 77.62 2.00
N ASP A 233 -27.24 76.69 1.59
CA ASP A 233 -28.67 76.96 1.35
C ASP A 233 -29.39 77.38 2.64
N HIS A 234 -29.06 76.75 3.78
CA HIS A 234 -29.59 77.14 5.08
C HIS A 234 -29.19 78.57 5.44
N LYS A 235 -27.93 78.96 5.21
CA LYS A 235 -27.48 80.33 5.48
C LYS A 235 -28.24 81.35 4.64
N GLU A 236 -28.52 81.04 3.38
CA GLU A 236 -29.25 81.93 2.48
C GLU A 236 -30.74 82.03 2.84
N THR A 237 -31.40 80.88 3.05
CA THR A 237 -32.81 80.83 3.53
C THR A 237 -33.01 81.59 4.84
N VAL A 238 -32.06 81.51 5.79
CA VAL A 238 -32.11 82.29 7.04
C VAL A 238 -32.11 83.80 6.76
N LYS A 239 -31.30 84.29 5.81
CA LYS A 239 -31.27 85.72 5.45
C LYS A 239 -32.61 86.15 4.87
N GLU A 240 -33.17 85.36 3.95
CA GLU A 240 -34.46 85.66 3.33
C GLU A 240 -35.60 85.67 4.35
N VAL A 241 -35.61 84.70 5.29
CA VAL A 241 -36.60 84.67 6.37
C VAL A 241 -36.49 85.93 7.23
N LYS A 242 -35.27 86.37 7.60
CA LYS A 242 -35.07 87.61 8.37
C LYS A 242 -35.52 88.85 7.61
N LEU A 243 -35.29 88.91 6.29
CA LEU A 243 -35.79 89.99 5.43
C LEU A 243 -37.33 90.01 5.42
N LEU A 244 -37.96 88.85 5.22
CA LEU A 244 -39.43 88.72 5.23
C LEU A 244 -40.02 89.06 6.59
N GLU A 245 -39.35 88.74 7.71
CA GLU A 245 -39.78 89.13 9.06
C GLU A 245 -39.78 90.64 9.25
N ARG A 246 -38.73 91.34 8.78
CA ARG A 246 -38.68 92.81 8.81
C ARG A 246 -39.78 93.43 7.96
N SER A 247 -39.92 93.00 6.71
CA SER A 247 -40.99 93.48 5.82
C SER A 247 -42.37 93.21 6.39
N PHE A 248 -42.57 92.09 7.08
CA PHE A 248 -43.83 91.77 7.75
C PHE A 248 -44.16 92.78 8.85
N VAL A 249 -43.18 93.16 9.68
CA VAL A 249 -43.33 94.19 10.72
C VAL A 249 -43.60 95.57 10.10
N GLU A 250 -42.85 95.94 9.07
CA GLU A 250 -43.04 97.23 8.37
C GLU A 250 -44.44 97.35 7.74
N ILE A 251 -44.91 96.32 7.02
CA ILE A 251 -46.25 96.34 6.43
C ILE A 251 -47.33 96.35 7.51
N PHE A 252 -47.09 95.69 8.65
CA PHE A 252 -48.02 95.71 9.77
C PHE A 252 -48.17 97.12 10.37
N GLU A 253 -47.06 97.83 10.58
CA GLU A 253 -47.09 99.22 11.06
C GLU A 253 -47.70 100.17 10.03
N LEU A 254 -47.38 100.02 8.73
CA LEU A 254 -48.00 100.81 7.66
C LEU A 254 -49.51 100.60 7.60
N ARG A 255 -50.00 99.35 7.69
CA ARG A 255 -51.44 99.07 7.77
C ARG A 255 -52.08 99.76 8.97
N LYS A 256 -51.41 99.77 10.13
CA LYS A 256 -51.92 100.42 11.34
C LYS A 256 -52.04 101.92 11.14
N ILE A 257 -51.03 102.56 10.53
CA ILE A 257 -51.03 104.00 10.21
C ILE A 257 -52.15 104.34 9.22
N VAL A 258 -52.23 103.63 8.08
CA VAL A 258 -53.24 103.88 7.04
C VAL A 258 -54.66 103.66 7.58
N LYS A 259 -54.87 102.62 8.39
CA LYS A 259 -56.16 102.37 9.05
C LYS A 259 -56.52 103.46 10.06
N GLN A 260 -55.53 104.00 10.76
CA GLN A 260 -55.77 105.10 11.70
C GLN A 260 -56.09 106.40 10.95
N GLN A 261 -55.38 106.71 9.87
CA GLN A 261 -55.66 107.85 8.99
C GLN A 261 -57.04 107.76 8.34
N SER A 262 -57.46 106.57 7.90
CA SER A 262 -58.81 106.38 7.34
C SER A 262 -59.90 106.64 8.38
N LEU A 263 -59.72 106.14 9.62
CA LEU A 263 -60.64 106.37 10.73
C LEU A 263 -60.69 107.85 11.17
N GLU A 264 -59.58 108.57 11.10
CA GLU A 264 -59.51 110.00 11.40
C GLU A 264 -60.26 110.84 10.35
N LEU A 265 -60.15 110.49 9.06
CA LEU A 265 -60.89 111.14 7.97
C LEU A 265 -62.40 110.85 8.03
N GLU A 266 -62.80 109.64 8.40
CA GLU A 266 -64.22 109.28 8.59
C GLU A 266 -64.90 110.03 9.76
N ARG A 267 -64.12 110.53 10.73
CA ARG A 267 -64.62 111.26 11.90
C ARG A 267 -64.85 112.77 11.66
N LEU A 268 -64.47 113.29 10.50
CA LEU A 268 -64.67 114.70 10.17
C LEU A 268 -66.18 115.02 10.01
N PRO A 269 -66.65 116.19 10.51
CA PRO A 269 -68.06 116.56 10.44
C PRO A 269 -68.52 116.75 8.98
N LYS A 270 -69.67 116.15 8.62
CA LYS A 270 -70.25 116.12 7.26
C LYS A 270 -70.42 117.49 6.59
N ALA A 271 -70.41 118.58 7.36
CA ALA A 271 -70.54 119.96 6.85
C ALA A 271 -69.24 120.57 6.27
N GLN A 272 -68.09 119.91 6.39
CA GLN A 272 -66.78 120.37 5.88
C GLN A 272 -66.20 119.48 4.76
N VAL A 273 -66.96 118.51 4.25
CA VAL A 273 -66.50 117.55 3.24
C VAL A 273 -66.51 118.21 1.85
N LEU A 274 -65.35 118.65 1.39
CA LEU A 274 -65.11 119.02 -0.02
C LEU A 274 -64.85 117.73 -0.82
N GLU A 275 -65.25 117.63 -2.10
CA GLU A 275 -64.99 116.45 -2.96
C GLU A 275 -63.56 115.84 -2.87
N PRO A 276 -62.46 116.62 -2.73
CA PRO A 276 -61.11 116.08 -2.56
C PRO A 276 -60.96 115.16 -1.34
N THR A 277 -61.77 115.34 -0.29
CA THR A 277 -61.72 114.48 0.90
C THR A 277 -62.37 113.11 0.68
N GLN A 278 -63.32 112.99 -0.25
CA GLN A 278 -63.95 111.71 -0.59
C GLN A 278 -63.06 110.86 -1.49
N ASP A 279 -62.36 111.49 -2.44
CA ASP A 279 -61.33 110.83 -3.25
C ASP A 279 -60.15 110.34 -2.40
N ASN A 280 -59.74 111.12 -1.39
CA ASN A 280 -58.70 110.71 -0.45
C ASN A 280 -59.10 109.49 0.39
N VAL A 281 -60.37 109.39 0.82
CA VAL A 281 -60.87 108.21 1.56
C VAL A 281 -60.91 106.96 0.67
N GLN A 282 -61.37 107.10 -0.58
CA GLN A 282 -61.36 105.99 -1.54
C GLN A 282 -59.94 105.53 -1.88
N GLN A 283 -58.99 106.47 -2.03
CA GLN A 283 -57.60 106.15 -2.27
C GLN A 283 -56.96 105.43 -1.06
N LEU A 284 -57.23 105.87 0.17
CA LEU A 284 -56.74 105.19 1.38
C LEU A 284 -57.35 103.79 1.55
N GLN A 285 -58.62 103.58 1.18
CA GLN A 285 -59.22 102.24 1.17
C GLN A 285 -58.53 101.32 0.16
N LYS A 286 -58.26 101.83 -1.06
CA LYS A 286 -57.51 101.10 -2.08
C LYS A 286 -56.08 100.78 -1.64
N ASP A 287 -55.41 101.71 -0.97
CA ASP A 287 -54.06 101.50 -0.42
C ASP A 287 -54.07 100.49 0.73
N LEU A 288 -55.11 100.50 1.58
CA LEU A 288 -55.30 99.50 2.63
C LEU A 288 -55.52 98.09 2.04
N GLU A 289 -56.33 97.98 0.98
CA GLU A 289 -56.55 96.72 0.25
C GLU A 289 -55.27 96.20 -0.42
N ALA A 290 -54.50 97.09 -1.03
CA ALA A 290 -53.19 96.76 -1.60
C ALA A 290 -52.21 96.27 -0.53
N LEU A 291 -52.10 96.97 0.61
CA LEU A 291 -51.32 96.53 1.78
C LEU A 291 -51.86 95.20 2.34
N HIS A 292 -53.17 94.96 2.24
CA HIS A 292 -53.81 93.70 2.60
C HIS A 292 -53.33 92.53 1.75
N ALA A 293 -53.31 92.71 0.43
CA ALA A 293 -52.78 91.74 -0.53
C ALA A 293 -51.28 91.49 -0.29
N VAL A 294 -50.46 92.55 -0.20
CA VAL A 294 -48.99 92.44 -0.05
C VAL A 294 -48.60 91.69 1.22
N HIS A 295 -49.21 92.00 2.39
CA HIS A 295 -48.86 91.23 3.59
C HIS A 295 -49.46 89.82 3.62
N SER A 296 -50.57 89.55 2.92
CA SER A 296 -51.03 88.16 2.76
C SER A 296 -50.03 87.31 1.95
N GLU A 297 -49.46 87.88 0.88
CA GLU A 297 -48.45 87.26 0.05
C GLU A 297 -47.12 87.08 0.81
N THR A 298 -46.66 88.14 1.49
CA THR A 298 -45.47 88.12 2.34
C THR A 298 -45.59 87.05 3.44
N ARG A 299 -46.77 86.90 4.06
CA ARG A 299 -47.04 85.85 5.05
C ARG A 299 -47.02 84.44 4.46
N ARG A 300 -47.46 84.25 3.20
CA ARG A 300 -47.35 82.97 2.48
C ARG A 300 -45.88 82.65 2.18
N LYS A 301 -45.14 83.60 1.61
CA LYS A 301 -43.70 83.49 1.34
C LYS A 301 -42.90 83.17 2.61
N TYR A 302 -43.16 83.88 3.71
CA TYR A 302 -42.56 83.62 5.01
C TYR A 302 -42.82 82.19 5.50
N ARG A 303 -44.08 81.74 5.51
CA ARG A 303 -44.43 80.38 5.95
C ARG A 303 -43.77 79.30 5.09
N TRP A 304 -43.76 79.49 3.78
CA TRP A 304 -43.12 78.57 2.85
C TRP A 304 -41.61 78.50 3.07
N ARG A 305 -40.92 79.64 3.20
CA ARG A 305 -39.47 79.66 3.42
C ARG A 305 -39.07 79.14 4.79
N LYS A 306 -39.89 79.39 5.82
CA LYS A 306 -39.73 78.81 7.17
C LYS A 306 -39.88 77.29 7.15
N LYS A 307 -40.81 76.75 6.37
CA LYS A 307 -40.95 75.30 6.17
C LYS A 307 -39.70 74.73 5.49
N GLN A 308 -39.21 75.33 4.42
CA GLN A 308 -37.98 74.89 3.76
C GLN A 308 -36.75 74.89 4.66
N LEU A 309 -36.65 75.89 5.55
CA LEU A 309 -35.57 75.98 6.53
C LEU A 309 -35.63 74.81 7.54
N PHE A 310 -36.83 74.44 7.98
CA PHE A 310 -37.06 73.28 8.84
C PHE A 310 -36.73 71.96 8.12
N ASP A 311 -37.22 71.79 6.89
CA ASP A 311 -36.97 70.59 6.08
C ASP A 311 -35.45 70.42 5.83
N ALA A 312 -34.74 71.49 5.46
CA ALA A 312 -33.28 71.47 5.27
C ALA A 312 -32.50 71.14 6.57
N GLN A 313 -32.99 71.58 7.74
CA GLN A 313 -32.40 71.20 9.02
C GLN A 313 -32.59 69.71 9.33
N ASN A 314 -33.77 69.15 9.02
CA ASN A 314 -34.02 67.72 9.19
C ASN A 314 -33.17 66.87 8.24
N THR A 315 -33.11 67.20 6.95
CA THR A 315 -32.23 66.52 5.99
C THR A 315 -30.78 66.56 6.44
N ARG A 316 -30.32 67.69 7.00
CA ARG A 316 -28.96 67.78 7.55
C ARG A 316 -28.74 66.87 8.76
N ARG A 317 -29.74 66.70 9.64
CA ARG A 317 -29.67 65.76 10.78
C ARG A 317 -29.63 64.31 10.30
N GLU A 318 -30.51 63.95 9.36
CA GLU A 318 -30.54 62.62 8.75
C GLU A 318 -29.22 62.29 8.05
N ASN A 319 -28.67 63.21 7.25
CA ASN A 319 -27.39 63.01 6.59
C ASN A 319 -26.23 62.87 7.60
N LYS A 320 -26.27 63.57 8.75
CA LYS A 320 -25.29 63.38 9.82
C LYS A 320 -25.38 61.99 10.44
N GLN A 321 -26.60 61.49 10.70
CA GLN A 321 -26.79 60.12 11.20
C GLN A 321 -26.27 59.09 10.20
N ARG A 322 -26.63 59.23 8.92
CA ARG A 322 -26.12 58.35 7.85
C ARG A 322 -24.60 58.36 7.73
N ILE A 323 -23.95 59.52 7.86
CA ILE A 323 -22.49 59.60 7.90
C ILE A 323 -21.94 58.82 9.09
N SER A 324 -22.51 59.01 10.29
CA SER A 324 -22.07 58.28 11.49
C SER A 324 -22.21 56.77 11.32
N GLU A 325 -23.31 56.30 10.74
CA GLU A 325 -23.54 54.87 10.46
C GLU A 325 -22.53 54.32 9.44
N LEU A 326 -22.27 55.05 8.36
CA LEU A 326 -21.28 54.66 7.35
C LEU A 326 -19.85 54.70 7.90
N GLU A 327 -19.52 55.67 8.75
CA GLU A 327 -18.22 55.74 9.43
C GLU A 327 -18.03 54.53 10.35
N GLN A 328 -19.06 54.12 11.10
CA GLN A 328 -19.01 52.90 11.90
C GLN A 328 -18.80 51.64 11.03
N ARG A 329 -19.52 51.51 9.92
CA ARG A 329 -19.32 50.37 9.00
C ARG A 329 -17.94 50.37 8.35
N ALA A 330 -17.41 51.55 8.02
CA ALA A 330 -16.06 51.69 7.49
C ALA A 330 -15.02 51.21 8.51
N VAL A 331 -15.17 51.58 9.79
CA VAL A 331 -14.31 51.11 10.89
C VAL A 331 -14.40 49.58 11.05
N ILE A 332 -15.61 49.00 10.98
CA ILE A 332 -15.79 47.54 11.03
C ILE A 332 -15.08 46.86 9.85
N SER A 333 -15.22 47.40 8.64
CA SER A 333 -14.55 46.88 7.44
C SER A 333 -13.02 47.00 7.53
N GLU A 334 -12.51 48.13 8.05
CA GLU A 334 -11.08 48.33 8.31
C GLU A 334 -10.55 47.32 9.34
N ARG A 335 -11.28 47.08 10.43
CA ARG A 335 -10.93 46.04 11.42
C ARG A 335 -10.88 44.64 10.81
N GLN A 336 -11.86 44.30 9.96
CA GLN A 336 -11.89 43.00 9.26
C GLN A 336 -10.66 42.84 8.34
N LEU A 337 -10.26 43.89 7.63
CA LEU A 337 -9.04 43.89 6.80
C LEU A 337 -7.77 43.70 7.65
N THR A 338 -7.66 44.37 8.80
CA THR A 338 -6.53 44.21 9.72
C THR A 338 -6.43 42.79 10.28
N MET A 339 -7.55 42.22 10.73
CA MET A 339 -7.64 40.83 11.20
C MET A 339 -7.26 39.83 10.10
N PHE A 340 -7.76 40.06 8.89
CA PHE A 340 -7.46 39.24 7.73
C PHE A 340 -5.98 39.27 7.35
N HIS A 341 -5.37 40.46 7.32
CA HIS A 341 -3.94 40.63 7.11
C HIS A 341 -3.10 39.90 8.17
N PHE A 342 -3.50 39.99 9.45
CA PHE A 342 -2.84 39.23 10.51
C PHE A 342 -2.95 37.71 10.32
N GLY A 343 -4.13 37.22 9.96
CA GLY A 343 -4.35 35.81 9.64
C GLY A 343 -3.47 35.32 8.50
N ILE A 344 -3.35 36.09 7.42
CA ILE A 344 -2.45 35.77 6.31
C ILE A 344 -0.99 35.77 6.77
N LYS A 345 -0.58 36.72 7.61
CA LYS A 345 0.79 36.80 8.13
C LYS A 345 1.15 35.59 8.99
N LEU A 346 0.22 35.10 9.80
CA LEU A 346 0.40 33.85 10.56
C LEU A 346 0.50 32.64 9.63
N LEU A 347 -0.35 32.56 8.59
CA LEU A 347 -0.29 31.49 7.60
C LEU A 347 1.03 31.51 6.83
N ASP A 348 1.50 32.68 6.39
CA ASP A 348 2.80 32.86 5.73
C ASP A 348 3.95 32.31 6.58
N GLY A 349 3.98 32.67 7.87
CA GLY A 349 4.96 32.13 8.83
C GLY A 349 4.87 30.62 8.98
N TYR A 350 3.66 30.09 9.18
CA TYR A 350 3.43 28.65 9.32
C TYR A 350 3.88 27.87 8.08
N PHE A 351 3.52 28.32 6.88
CA PHE A 351 3.92 27.66 5.63
C PHE A 351 5.43 27.74 5.41
N LEU A 352 6.09 28.86 5.74
CA LEU A 352 7.54 28.97 5.67
C LEU A 352 8.25 27.95 6.57
N ASP A 353 7.77 27.76 7.79
CA ASP A 353 8.37 26.81 8.72
C ASP A 353 8.05 25.36 8.32
N PHE A 354 6.82 25.08 7.92
CA PHE A 354 6.43 23.77 7.39
C PHE A 354 7.28 23.35 6.18
N LEU A 355 7.51 24.27 5.24
CA LEU A 355 8.32 24.03 4.04
C LEU A 355 9.80 23.77 4.36
N LYS A 356 10.35 24.41 5.41
CA LYS A 356 11.74 24.16 5.87
C LYS A 356 11.89 22.76 6.44
N ASP A 357 10.94 22.32 7.27
CA ASP A 357 11.06 21.08 8.04
C ASP A 357 10.83 19.82 7.20
N HIS A 358 10.02 19.90 6.13
CA HIS A 358 9.55 18.71 5.41
C HIS A 358 10.33 18.39 4.12
N THR A 359 11.46 19.06 3.84
CA THR A 359 12.24 18.88 2.60
C THR A 359 11.37 18.86 1.34
N VAL A 360 10.37 19.76 1.28
CA VAL A 360 9.40 19.78 0.20
C VAL A 360 10.10 20.19 -1.10
N SER A 361 10.19 19.23 -2.04
CA SER A 361 10.84 19.45 -3.32
C SER A 361 10.10 20.52 -4.12
N ARG A 362 10.82 21.56 -4.52
CA ARG A 362 10.29 22.60 -5.40
C ARG A 362 10.27 22.07 -6.84
N ILE A 363 9.12 22.16 -7.49
CA ILE A 363 9.01 21.85 -8.91
C ILE A 363 9.69 22.99 -9.68
N PRO A 364 10.73 22.72 -10.50
CA PRO A 364 11.41 23.77 -11.22
C PRO A 364 10.48 24.44 -12.24
N PRO A 365 10.63 25.76 -12.50
CA PRO A 365 9.74 26.51 -13.40
C PRO A 365 9.67 25.95 -14.83
N THR A 366 10.71 25.23 -15.26
CA THR A 366 10.76 24.59 -16.58
C THR A 366 9.82 23.39 -16.73
N LYS A 367 9.40 22.78 -15.60
CA LYS A 367 8.40 21.69 -15.57
C LYS A 367 6.97 22.21 -15.39
N LYS A 368 6.81 23.40 -14.80
CA LYS A 368 5.52 24.09 -14.70
C LYS A 368 5.10 24.58 -16.09
N ARG A 369 4.21 23.85 -16.76
CA ARG A 369 3.72 24.23 -18.10
C ARG A 369 3.00 25.58 -18.04
N LYS A 370 3.08 26.35 -19.13
CA LYS A 370 2.43 27.66 -19.23
C LYS A 370 0.92 27.48 -19.22
N ARG A 371 0.22 28.26 -18.37
CA ARG A 371 -1.24 28.44 -18.40
C ARG A 371 -1.72 28.59 -19.84
N GLY A 372 -2.44 27.60 -20.36
CA GLY A 372 -3.07 27.66 -21.68
C GLY A 372 -3.04 26.38 -22.52
N GLU A 373 -2.19 25.40 -22.20
CA GLU A 373 -2.12 24.13 -22.94
C GLU A 373 -2.67 22.95 -22.12
N HIS A 374 -3.96 22.64 -22.33
CA HIS A 374 -4.72 21.45 -21.88
C HIS A 374 -5.05 21.27 -20.38
N ASP A 375 -6.29 20.80 -20.15
CA ASP A 375 -7.00 20.55 -18.88
C ASP A 375 -6.44 19.45 -17.96
N LEU A 376 -5.12 19.19 -17.96
CA LEU A 376 -4.51 18.26 -17.01
C LEU A 376 -3.56 18.99 -16.08
N TRP A 377 -4.11 19.41 -14.94
CA TRP A 377 -3.45 19.73 -13.67
C TRP A 377 -2.18 20.59 -13.83
N ASP A 378 -2.35 21.92 -13.73
CA ASP A 378 -1.22 22.82 -13.43
C ASP A 378 -0.47 22.23 -12.22
N GLU A 379 0.77 21.75 -12.45
CA GLU A 379 1.63 21.17 -11.42
C GLU A 379 2.04 22.28 -10.45
N HIS A 380 1.14 22.56 -9.51
CA HIS A 380 1.40 23.44 -8.41
C HIS A 380 2.11 22.67 -7.29
N ASP A 381 3.03 23.33 -6.61
CA ASP A 381 3.65 22.82 -5.39
C ASP A 381 3.28 23.71 -4.20
N LEU A 382 3.61 23.26 -2.99
CA LEU A 382 3.36 24.05 -1.76
C LEU A 382 4.15 25.38 -1.76
N TRP A 383 5.22 25.48 -2.55
CA TRP A 383 5.93 26.74 -2.76
C TRP A 383 5.10 27.75 -3.56
N ASP A 384 4.28 27.32 -4.52
CA ASP A 384 3.35 28.20 -5.22
C ASP A 384 2.25 28.73 -4.31
N VAL A 385 1.75 27.90 -3.38
CA VAL A 385 0.81 28.35 -2.35
C VAL A 385 1.46 29.40 -1.46
N GLN A 386 2.70 29.17 -1.02
CA GLN A 386 3.45 30.14 -0.23
C GLN A 386 3.66 31.47 -0.99
N VAL A 387 3.98 31.41 -2.29
CA VAL A 387 4.07 32.61 -3.13
C VAL A 387 2.73 33.32 -3.25
N ALA A 388 1.62 32.58 -3.37
CA ALA A 388 0.29 33.15 -3.45
C ALA A 388 -0.15 33.81 -2.12
N VAL A 389 0.13 33.17 -0.98
CA VAL A 389 -0.10 33.72 0.37
C VAL A 389 0.71 35.00 0.57
N LYS A 390 1.98 35.02 0.14
CA LYS A 390 2.81 36.22 0.19
C LYS A 390 2.29 37.33 -0.72
N ALA A 391 1.91 37.02 -1.96
CA ALA A 391 1.33 38.00 -2.87
C ALA A 391 -0.01 38.57 -2.34
N LEU A 392 -0.77 37.77 -1.61
CA LEU A 392 -1.95 38.21 -0.87
C LEU A 392 -1.58 39.19 0.25
N LEU A 393 -0.55 38.88 1.04
CA LEU A 393 -0.02 39.74 2.09
C LEU A 393 0.39 41.10 1.52
N ASP A 394 1.20 41.10 0.46
CA ASP A 394 1.71 42.31 -0.20
C ASP A 394 0.55 43.20 -0.70
N LYS A 395 -0.53 42.60 -1.24
CA LYS A 395 -1.73 43.33 -1.69
C LYS A 395 -2.51 43.96 -0.52
N CYS A 396 -2.51 43.31 0.64
CA CYS A 396 -3.16 43.79 1.85
C CYS A 396 -2.35 44.89 2.53
N GLU A 397 -1.02 44.82 2.46
CA GLU A 397 -0.09 45.66 3.21
C GLU A 397 -0.30 47.15 2.95
N ASP A 398 -0.45 47.55 1.67
CA ASP A 398 -0.74 48.94 1.31
C ASP A 398 -2.04 49.47 1.95
N HIS A 399 -3.06 48.63 2.06
CA HIS A 399 -4.34 49.01 2.65
C HIS A 399 -4.27 49.09 4.17
N VAL A 400 -3.65 48.11 4.82
CA VAL A 400 -3.51 48.08 6.27
C VAL A 400 -2.65 49.25 6.75
N ASN A 401 -1.57 49.55 6.05
CA ASN A 401 -0.72 50.71 6.34
C ASN A 401 -1.46 52.07 6.18
N SER A 402 -2.60 52.09 5.48
CA SER A 402 -3.45 53.28 5.34
C SER A 402 -4.47 53.44 6.47
N ILE A 403 -4.68 52.40 7.29
CA ILE A 403 -5.60 52.41 8.44
C ILE A 403 -4.89 53.10 9.61
N ARG A 404 -5.53 54.11 10.18
CA ARG A 404 -5.02 54.77 11.39
C ARG A 404 -5.16 53.84 12.59
N ASP A 405 -4.17 53.90 13.49
CA ASP A 405 -4.19 53.20 14.76
C ASP A 405 -4.40 51.67 14.61
N GLN A 406 -3.75 51.10 13.58
CA GLN A 406 -3.85 49.67 13.26
C GLN A 406 -3.56 48.74 14.46
N PHE A 407 -2.80 49.21 15.44
CA PHE A 407 -2.41 48.46 16.64
C PHE A 407 -3.56 48.32 17.65
N ASP A 408 -4.48 49.28 17.71
CA ASP A 408 -5.61 49.27 18.64
C ASP A 408 -6.59 48.12 18.33
N PHE A 409 -6.61 47.66 17.08
CA PHE A 409 -7.44 46.51 16.67
C PHE A 409 -6.93 45.16 17.18
N TYR A 410 -5.70 45.08 17.72
CA TYR A 410 -5.12 43.85 18.27
C TYR A 410 -5.34 43.70 19.78
N GLU A 411 -5.66 44.77 20.50
CA GLU A 411 -5.72 44.78 21.98
C GLU A 411 -7.13 44.61 22.56
N GLU A 412 -8.19 44.62 21.75
CA GLU A 412 -9.54 44.31 22.23
C GLU A 412 -9.74 42.79 22.46
N GLU A 413 -9.49 42.35 23.70
CA GLU A 413 -9.59 40.96 24.18
C GLU A 413 -10.99 40.32 24.00
N ASP A 414 -12.05 41.10 23.80
CA ASP A 414 -13.44 40.62 23.78
C ASP A 414 -13.87 39.87 22.49
N LEU A 415 -13.01 39.76 21.47
CA LEU A 415 -13.34 39.11 20.19
C LEU A 415 -12.47 37.88 19.84
N VAL A 416 -11.68 37.38 20.80
CA VAL A 416 -10.92 36.12 20.67
C VAL A 416 -11.84 34.89 20.38
N GLY A 417 -13.16 35.04 20.50
CA GLY A 417 -14.15 33.99 20.19
C GLY A 417 -14.57 33.86 18.71
N THR A 418 -14.38 34.86 17.85
CA THR A 418 -14.78 34.79 16.42
C THR A 418 -13.58 34.70 15.51
N CYS A 419 -13.03 33.49 15.41
CA CYS A 419 -12.17 33.10 14.32
C CYS A 419 -12.90 33.33 12.97
N LEU A 420 -12.46 34.30 12.16
CA LEU A 420 -13.00 34.60 10.81
C LEU A 420 -12.90 33.39 9.85
N MET A 421 -12.02 32.43 10.15
CA MET A 421 -11.89 31.16 9.44
C MET A 421 -12.91 30.11 9.87
N CYS A 422 -13.60 30.35 11.00
CA CYS A 422 -14.50 29.41 11.67
C CYS A 422 -15.98 29.77 11.51
N HIS A 423 -16.35 30.56 10.49
CA HIS A 423 -17.75 30.73 10.08
C HIS A 423 -18.28 29.46 9.36
N GLY A 424 -18.17 28.32 10.03
CA GLY A 424 -18.76 27.04 9.67
C GLY A 424 -19.43 26.45 10.90
N GLU A 425 -20.76 26.53 10.91
CA GLU A 425 -21.72 25.67 11.61
C GLU A 425 -21.13 24.74 12.70
N HIS A 426 -20.97 25.27 13.91
CA HIS A 426 -21.11 24.47 15.12
C HIS A 426 -22.24 25.08 15.94
N GLY A 427 -23.45 24.73 15.52
CA GLY A 427 -24.62 24.67 16.40
C GLY A 427 -24.74 23.28 17.00
#